data_AF-A0A836UPW5-F1
#
_entry.id   AF-A0A836UPW5-F1
#
_cell.length_a   1.000
_cell.length_b   1.000
_cell.length_c   1.000
_cell.angle_alpha   90.00
_cell.angle_beta   90.00
_cell.angle_gamma   90.00
#
_symmetry.space_group_name_H-M   'P 1'
#
loop_
_entity.id
_entity.type
_entity.pdbx_description
1 polymer ?
#
loop_
_entity_poly.entity_id
_entity_poly.type
_entity_poly.pdbx_seq_one_letter_code
_entity_poly.pdbx_strand_id
1 'polypeptide(L)'
;MLLLLIALILTGATNLIAQPTSSPSQGHVEETLSLEASGSLIEGYVDWTKNELVVYGDATVPEHISNPVQRRLLGFRGAKAVAYRNLLEMIGEVQIDSETRVENFIATSDSIGVKVQGLVRGARIIAGSQVENDGLYRIALRLPLLGDFADAVLPEVARLAPDAYDIAPPEPMADSLASSEVVVEEEAVVFIPRVPYTGILVDARGLNLQPSMSPRILSEEGRVIYGAATVDRDYAKQYGIIGYDKDIERALKSDRLGGEKSNPFVVKATRTSGLYSGDAVLSEFDATRVLMADSDGDFLRECRVTFVLGPEPVSFESMFTDSTNTDTTLISEGEEFELQGETAPGDQPQ
;
A
#
# COMPACT_ATOMS: atom_id res chain seq x y z
N MET A 1 -69.22 -7.45 15.83
CA MET A 1 -68.48 -8.01 16.98
C MET A 1 -67.44 -8.95 16.40
N LEU A 2 -66.26 -8.45 16.02
CA LEU A 2 -65.05 -8.28 16.85
C LEU A 2 -64.47 -9.62 17.34
N LEU A 3 -63.14 -9.75 17.16
CA LEU A 3 -62.16 -10.71 17.74
C LEU A 3 -61.83 -11.90 16.82
N LEU A 4 -60.57 -12.27 16.54
CA LEU A 4 -59.24 -11.69 16.77
C LEU A 4 -58.26 -12.50 15.88
N LEU A 5 -57.28 -11.82 15.26
CA LEU A 5 -56.15 -12.43 14.54
C LEU A 5 -55.26 -13.28 15.47
N ILE A 6 -54.84 -14.46 15.01
CA ILE A 6 -53.52 -15.03 15.33
C ILE A 6 -52.95 -15.62 14.03
N ALA A 7 -52.07 -14.87 13.37
CA ALA A 7 -51.23 -15.37 12.29
C ALA A 7 -49.89 -15.82 12.92
N LEU A 8 -49.64 -17.13 12.88
CA LEU A 8 -48.38 -17.73 13.29
C LEU A 8 -47.36 -17.49 12.17
N ILE A 9 -46.53 -16.45 12.32
CA ILE A 9 -45.40 -16.20 11.42
C ILE A 9 -44.28 -17.14 11.85
N LEU A 10 -44.07 -18.20 11.06
CA LEU A 10 -42.91 -19.07 11.16
C LEU A 10 -41.71 -18.31 10.59
N THR A 11 -40.91 -17.69 11.45
CA THR A 11 -39.66 -17.05 11.07
C THR A 11 -38.63 -18.14 10.75
N GLY A 12 -38.35 -18.33 9.47
CA GLY A 12 -37.16 -19.04 9.03
C GLY A 12 -35.93 -18.20 9.36
N ALA A 13 -35.20 -18.59 10.40
CA ALA A 13 -33.87 -18.06 10.66
C ALA A 13 -32.96 -18.57 9.53
N THR A 14 -32.73 -17.73 8.53
CA THR A 14 -31.56 -17.85 7.65
C THR A 14 -30.33 -17.70 8.53
N ASN A 15 -29.67 -18.82 8.84
CA ASN A 15 -28.34 -18.80 9.42
C ASN A 15 -27.42 -18.07 8.45
N LEU A 16 -27.09 -16.82 8.77
CA LEU A 16 -25.95 -16.11 8.20
C LEU A 16 -24.72 -16.97 8.53
N ILE A 17 -24.17 -17.64 7.51
CA ILE A 17 -22.87 -18.25 7.60
C ILE A 17 -21.89 -17.10 7.82
N ALA A 18 -21.34 -16.98 9.02
CA ALA A 18 -20.25 -16.06 9.30
C ALA A 18 -19.06 -16.48 8.44
N GLN A 19 -18.76 -15.68 7.41
CA GLN A 19 -17.52 -15.81 6.65
C GLN A 19 -16.36 -15.53 7.62
N PRO A 20 -15.34 -16.40 7.70
CA PRO A 20 -14.12 -16.05 8.40
C PRO A 20 -13.41 -14.99 7.54
N THR A 21 -13.66 -13.72 7.83
CA THR A 21 -12.81 -12.63 7.35
C THR A 21 -11.43 -12.87 7.95
N SER A 22 -10.45 -13.19 7.10
CA SER A 22 -9.05 -13.15 7.52
C SER A 22 -8.81 -11.72 7.99
N SER A 23 -8.70 -11.54 9.31
CA SER A 23 -8.34 -10.24 9.87
C SER A 23 -6.98 -9.88 9.30
N PRO A 24 -6.80 -8.70 8.69
CA PRO A 24 -5.52 -8.31 8.15
C PRO A 24 -4.48 -8.40 9.26
N SER A 25 -3.35 -9.03 8.96
CA SER A 25 -2.27 -9.11 9.94
C SER A 25 -1.84 -7.69 10.30
N GLN A 26 -1.78 -7.36 11.59
CA GLN A 26 -1.58 -5.97 12.04
C GLN A 26 -0.34 -5.37 11.36
N GLY A 27 -0.58 -4.35 10.52
CA GLY A 27 0.44 -3.59 9.83
C GLY A 27 0.83 -4.08 8.42
N HIS A 28 0.36 -5.21 7.91
CA HIS A 28 0.66 -5.59 6.52
C HIS A 28 -0.17 -4.79 5.52
N VAL A 29 0.42 -4.47 4.37
CA VAL A 29 -0.30 -3.91 3.21
C VAL A 29 -0.93 -5.06 2.44
N GLU A 30 -2.16 -5.38 2.82
CA GLU A 30 -2.97 -6.42 2.17
C GLU A 30 -4.03 -5.76 1.28
N GLU A 31 -4.14 -6.23 0.04
CA GLU A 31 -5.18 -5.87 -0.92
C GLU A 31 -6.07 -7.10 -1.16
N THR A 32 -7.32 -7.04 -0.69
CA THR A 32 -8.30 -8.10 -0.94
C THR A 32 -8.76 -8.04 -2.39
N LEU A 33 -8.61 -9.14 -3.11
CA LEU A 33 -9.13 -9.28 -4.46
C LEU A 33 -10.50 -9.95 -4.38
N SER A 34 -11.56 -9.16 -4.51
CA SER A 34 -12.93 -9.67 -4.61
C SER A 34 -13.34 -9.75 -6.07
N LEU A 35 -13.22 -10.94 -6.66
CA LEU A 35 -13.72 -11.23 -8.00
C LEU A 35 -15.03 -12.00 -7.91
N GLU A 36 -16.06 -11.52 -8.60
CA GLU A 36 -17.25 -12.32 -8.88
C GLU A 36 -17.01 -13.13 -10.15
N ALA A 37 -16.71 -14.41 -10.00
CA ALA A 37 -16.53 -15.32 -11.12
C ALA A 37 -17.61 -16.40 -11.10
N SER A 38 -18.43 -16.46 -12.16
CA SER A 38 -19.48 -17.48 -12.33
C SER A 38 -20.43 -17.60 -11.12
N GLY A 39 -20.78 -16.47 -10.48
CA GLY A 39 -21.70 -16.44 -9.34
C GLY A 39 -21.11 -16.90 -8.00
N SER A 40 -19.78 -17.09 -7.92
CA SER A 40 -19.05 -17.35 -6.68
C SER A 40 -18.08 -16.21 -6.39
N LEU A 41 -18.03 -15.77 -5.13
CA LEU A 41 -16.99 -14.87 -4.66
C LEU A 41 -15.67 -15.65 -4.59
N ILE A 42 -14.66 -15.15 -5.27
CA ILE A 42 -13.30 -15.64 -5.11
C ILE A 42 -12.70 -14.97 -3.87
N GLU A 43 -12.23 -15.78 -2.93
CA GLU A 43 -11.52 -15.30 -1.74
C GLU A 43 -9.99 -15.38 -1.95
N GLY A 44 -9.34 -14.24 -1.84
CA GLY A 44 -7.88 -14.13 -1.81
C GLY A 44 -7.43 -12.67 -1.64
N TYR A 45 -6.12 -12.51 -1.47
CA TYR A 45 -5.51 -11.21 -1.24
C TYR A 45 -4.04 -11.21 -1.67
N VAL A 46 -3.52 -10.03 -1.99
CA VAL A 46 -2.08 -9.79 -2.17
C VAL A 46 -1.53 -9.18 -0.88
N ASP A 47 -0.55 -9.85 -0.26
CA ASP A 47 0.26 -9.27 0.82
C ASP A 47 1.47 -8.58 0.18
N TRP A 48 1.35 -7.27 -0.06
CA TRP A 48 2.40 -6.45 -0.69
C TRP A 48 3.61 -6.24 0.23
N THR A 49 3.44 -6.39 1.54
CA THR A 49 4.55 -6.36 2.49
C THR A 49 5.40 -7.63 2.35
N LYS A 50 4.78 -8.81 2.14
CA LYS A 50 5.50 -10.08 1.90
C LYS A 50 5.76 -10.38 0.42
N ASN A 51 5.14 -9.64 -0.50
CA ASN A 51 5.13 -9.91 -1.94
C ASN A 51 4.61 -11.32 -2.27
N GLU A 52 3.46 -11.70 -1.72
CA GLU A 52 2.80 -12.98 -2.01
C GLU A 52 1.31 -12.82 -2.29
N LEU A 53 0.81 -13.53 -3.30
CA LEU A 53 -0.61 -13.71 -3.57
C LEU A 53 -1.09 -14.96 -2.84
N VAL A 54 -2.12 -14.80 -2.00
CA VAL A 54 -2.75 -15.87 -1.23
C VAL A 54 -4.18 -16.08 -1.71
N VAL A 55 -4.53 -17.34 -1.94
CA VAL A 55 -5.79 -17.72 -2.59
C VAL A 55 -6.40 -18.92 -1.90
N TYR A 56 -7.70 -18.83 -1.61
CA TYR A 56 -8.45 -19.92 -1.00
C TYR A 56 -9.19 -20.75 -2.04
N GLY A 57 -9.38 -22.03 -1.72
CA GLY A 57 -10.27 -22.91 -2.46
C GLY A 57 -11.08 -23.78 -1.51
N ASP A 58 -12.36 -23.89 -1.82
CA ASP A 58 -13.34 -24.65 -1.05
C ASP A 58 -13.90 -25.79 -1.89
N ALA A 59 -14.17 -26.92 -1.24
CA ALA A 59 -14.87 -28.02 -1.87
C ALA A 59 -15.69 -28.83 -0.85
N THR A 60 -16.74 -29.46 -1.38
CA THR A 60 -17.54 -30.46 -0.68
C THR A 60 -17.32 -31.82 -1.31
N VAL A 61 -17.73 -32.87 -0.59
CA VAL A 61 -17.64 -34.25 -1.07
C VAL A 61 -19.07 -34.80 -1.21
N PRO A 62 -19.39 -35.52 -2.30
CA PRO A 62 -20.71 -36.15 -2.46
C PRO A 62 -21.09 -37.04 -1.27
N GLU A 63 -22.35 -36.95 -0.84
CA GLU A 63 -22.85 -37.62 0.38
C GLU A 63 -22.72 -39.15 0.36
N HIS A 64 -22.76 -39.76 -0.84
CA HIS A 64 -22.64 -41.22 -0.99
C HIS A 64 -21.25 -41.76 -0.59
N ILE A 65 -20.25 -40.89 -0.44
CA ILE A 65 -18.90 -41.27 -0.01
C ILE A 65 -18.87 -41.24 1.53
N SER A 66 -18.98 -42.43 2.13
CA SER A 66 -19.07 -42.59 3.58
C SER A 66 -17.73 -42.83 4.28
N ASN A 67 -16.72 -43.35 3.57
CA ASN A 67 -15.42 -43.61 4.16
C ASN A 67 -14.70 -42.29 4.52
N PRO A 68 -14.34 -42.06 5.80
CA PRO A 68 -13.81 -40.77 6.25
C PRO A 68 -12.45 -40.41 5.62
N VAL A 69 -11.59 -41.40 5.39
CA VAL A 69 -10.29 -41.19 4.73
C VAL A 69 -10.49 -40.81 3.27
N GLN A 70 -11.40 -41.50 2.58
CA GLN A 70 -11.73 -41.19 1.19
C GLN A 70 -12.35 -39.80 1.04
N ARG A 71 -13.29 -39.42 1.93
CA ARG A 71 -13.85 -38.08 1.95
C ARG A 71 -12.78 -37.03 2.12
N ARG A 72 -11.91 -37.19 3.12
CA ARG A 72 -10.84 -36.24 3.40
C ARG A 72 -9.91 -36.05 2.20
N LEU A 73 -9.51 -37.14 1.55
CA LEU A 73 -8.66 -37.09 0.36
C LEU A 73 -9.33 -36.37 -0.81
N LEU A 74 -10.60 -36.68 -1.08
CA LEU A 74 -11.35 -36.07 -2.18
C LEU A 74 -11.66 -34.60 -1.92
N GLY A 75 -12.06 -34.26 -0.69
CA GLY A 75 -12.36 -32.91 -0.26
C GLY A 75 -11.16 -31.97 -0.48
N PHE A 76 -9.99 -32.32 0.06
CA PHE A 76 -8.80 -31.49 -0.14
C PHE A 76 -8.28 -31.50 -1.58
N ARG A 77 -8.52 -32.57 -2.36
CA ARG A 77 -8.21 -32.59 -3.80
C ARG A 77 -9.09 -31.61 -4.57
N GLY A 78 -10.39 -31.58 -4.26
CA GLY A 78 -11.34 -30.62 -4.83
C GLY A 78 -10.97 -29.19 -4.44
N ALA A 79 -10.74 -28.94 -3.15
CA ALA A 79 -10.38 -27.63 -2.61
C ALA A 79 -9.11 -27.09 -3.28
N LYS A 80 -8.10 -27.96 -3.47
CA LYS A 80 -6.86 -27.61 -4.18
C LYS A 80 -7.13 -27.25 -5.65
N ALA A 81 -8.00 -27.98 -6.35
CA ALA A 81 -8.35 -27.66 -7.72
C ALA A 81 -9.09 -26.31 -7.85
N VAL A 82 -9.99 -26.02 -6.90
CA VAL A 82 -10.67 -24.71 -6.83
C VAL A 82 -9.67 -23.60 -6.52
N ALA A 83 -8.75 -23.80 -5.57
CA ALA A 83 -7.73 -22.81 -5.24
C ALA A 83 -6.84 -22.47 -6.45
N TYR A 84 -6.43 -23.45 -7.26
CA TYR A 84 -5.67 -23.18 -8.49
C TYR A 84 -6.48 -22.42 -9.54
N ARG A 85 -7.78 -22.70 -9.67
CA ARG A 85 -8.66 -21.92 -10.56
C ARG A 85 -8.72 -20.48 -10.09
N ASN A 86 -9.03 -20.27 -8.82
CA ASN A 86 -9.10 -18.96 -8.19
C ASN A 86 -7.77 -18.19 -8.34
N LEU A 87 -6.64 -18.90 -8.25
CA LEU A 87 -5.31 -18.31 -8.43
C LEU A 87 -5.05 -17.84 -9.86
N LEU A 88 -5.52 -18.60 -10.86
CA LEU A 88 -5.39 -18.21 -12.27
C LEU A 88 -6.23 -16.97 -12.62
N GLU A 89 -7.37 -16.78 -11.96
CA GLU A 89 -8.18 -15.57 -12.10
C GLU A 89 -7.53 -14.39 -11.36
N MET A 90 -7.21 -14.56 -10.08
CA MET A 90 -6.68 -13.45 -9.26
C MET A 90 -5.30 -12.97 -9.67
N ILE A 91 -4.45 -13.84 -10.22
CA ILE A 91 -3.14 -13.40 -10.69
C ILE A 91 -3.25 -12.37 -11.80
N GLY A 92 -4.32 -12.40 -12.60
CA GLY A 92 -4.58 -11.43 -13.67
C GLY A 92 -4.80 -10.01 -13.15
N GLU A 93 -5.43 -9.87 -11.98
CA GLU A 93 -5.74 -8.58 -11.35
C GLU A 93 -4.52 -7.90 -10.72
N VAL A 94 -3.44 -8.65 -10.47
CA VAL A 94 -2.23 -8.10 -9.84
C VAL A 94 -1.64 -7.00 -10.71
N GLN A 95 -1.43 -5.83 -10.11
CA GLN A 95 -0.87 -4.69 -10.80
C GLN A 95 0.64 -4.85 -10.99
N ILE A 96 1.09 -4.76 -12.24
CA ILE A 96 2.52 -4.73 -12.56
C ILE A 96 3.02 -3.32 -12.31
N ASP A 97 2.37 -2.31 -12.88
CA ASP A 97 2.71 -0.90 -12.71
C ASP A 97 1.42 -0.05 -12.67
N SER A 98 1.58 1.27 -12.69
CA SER A 98 0.46 2.22 -12.62
C SER A 98 -0.47 2.22 -13.84
N GLU A 99 -0.14 1.49 -14.91
CA GLU A 99 -0.89 1.43 -16.16
C GLU A 99 -1.29 0.00 -16.57
N THR A 100 -0.63 -1.02 -16.00
CA THR A 100 -0.69 -2.39 -16.50
C THR A 100 -0.92 -3.41 -15.38
N ARG A 101 -1.82 -4.36 -15.64
CA ARG A 101 -2.04 -5.56 -14.83
C ARG A 101 -1.47 -6.80 -15.52
N VAL A 102 -1.28 -7.88 -14.77
CA VAL A 102 -0.77 -9.15 -15.31
C VAL A 102 -1.63 -9.66 -16.46
N GLU A 103 -2.96 -9.57 -16.38
CA GLU A 103 -3.86 -9.98 -17.47
C GLU A 103 -3.59 -9.25 -18.79
N ASN A 104 -3.34 -7.94 -18.72
CA ASN A 104 -3.03 -7.11 -19.88
C ASN A 104 -1.65 -7.45 -20.43
N PHE A 105 -0.70 -7.70 -19.53
CA PHE A 105 0.69 -7.98 -19.89
C PHE A 105 0.87 -9.35 -20.54
N ILE A 106 0.23 -10.41 -20.02
CA ILE A 106 0.31 -11.75 -20.63
C ILE A 106 -0.29 -11.79 -22.03
N ALA A 107 -1.25 -10.91 -22.34
CA ALA A 107 -1.86 -10.80 -23.66
C ALA A 107 -0.91 -10.18 -24.71
N THR A 108 0.16 -9.52 -24.29
CA THR A 108 1.13 -8.90 -25.22
C THR A 108 2.09 -9.90 -25.86
N SER A 109 2.31 -11.06 -25.23
CA SER A 109 3.24 -12.06 -25.72
C SER A 109 2.94 -13.46 -25.20
N ASP A 110 2.82 -14.42 -26.13
CA ASP A 110 2.62 -15.83 -25.82
C ASP A 110 3.74 -16.40 -24.93
N SER A 111 4.99 -15.94 -25.11
CA SER A 111 6.11 -16.43 -24.31
C SER A 111 6.01 -15.99 -22.86
N ILE A 112 5.53 -14.76 -22.61
CA ILE A 112 5.26 -14.23 -21.28
C ILE A 112 4.10 -15.01 -20.65
N GLY A 113 3.01 -15.21 -21.40
CA GLY A 113 1.87 -16.01 -20.96
C GLY A 113 2.27 -17.42 -20.53
N VAL A 114 3.08 -18.11 -21.33
CA VAL A 114 3.59 -19.46 -20.99
C VAL A 114 4.47 -19.44 -19.74
N LYS A 115 5.36 -18.45 -19.58
CA LYS A 115 6.23 -18.31 -18.39
C LYS A 115 5.38 -18.09 -17.13
N VAL A 116 4.46 -17.14 -17.15
CA VAL A 116 3.55 -16.82 -16.03
C VAL A 116 2.69 -18.04 -15.66
N GLN A 117 2.08 -18.72 -16.65
CA GLN A 117 1.31 -19.94 -16.40
C GLN A 117 2.15 -21.06 -15.77
N GLY A 118 3.41 -21.22 -16.20
CA GLY A 118 4.36 -22.15 -15.60
C GLY A 118 4.63 -21.85 -14.12
N LEU A 119 4.81 -20.57 -13.78
CA LEU A 119 5.06 -20.10 -12.42
C LEU A 119 3.86 -20.26 -11.50
N VAL A 120 2.65 -19.98 -11.99
CA VAL A 120 1.39 -20.19 -11.24
C VAL A 120 1.23 -21.65 -10.81
N ARG A 121 1.64 -22.61 -11.65
CA ARG A 121 1.64 -24.05 -11.29
C ARG A 121 2.60 -24.36 -10.14
N GLY A 122 3.61 -23.54 -9.92
CA GLY A 122 4.55 -23.61 -8.80
C GLY A 122 3.98 -23.14 -7.46
N ALA A 123 2.74 -22.65 -7.41
CA ALA A 123 2.10 -22.24 -6.17
C ALA A 123 2.05 -23.38 -5.15
N ARG A 124 2.26 -23.03 -3.89
CA ARG A 124 2.41 -24.00 -2.79
C ARG A 124 1.29 -23.87 -1.80
N ILE A 125 0.91 -24.99 -1.20
CA ILE A 125 -0.04 -25.01 -0.08
C ILE A 125 0.60 -24.30 1.11
N ILE A 126 -0.16 -23.42 1.76
CA ILE A 126 0.25 -22.81 3.03
C ILE A 126 0.15 -23.88 4.12
N ALA A 127 1.26 -24.11 4.84
CA ALA A 127 1.28 -25.09 5.91
C ALA A 127 0.23 -24.76 6.98
N GLY A 128 -0.58 -25.74 7.37
CA GLY A 128 -1.65 -25.56 8.36
C GLY A 128 -2.93 -24.93 7.83
N SER A 129 -3.02 -24.55 6.54
CA SER A 129 -4.23 -23.94 5.97
C SER A 129 -5.39 -24.92 5.73
N GLN A 130 -5.18 -26.22 5.96
CA GLN A 130 -6.19 -27.24 5.69
C GLN A 130 -7.22 -27.26 6.80
N VAL A 131 -8.43 -26.80 6.49
CA VAL A 131 -9.56 -26.78 7.42
C VAL A 131 -10.64 -27.71 6.89
N GLU A 132 -11.17 -28.55 7.78
CA GLU A 132 -12.34 -29.39 7.54
C GLU A 132 -13.41 -28.96 8.55
N ASN A 133 -14.56 -28.50 8.06
CA ASN A 133 -15.69 -28.10 8.90
C ASN A 133 -16.99 -28.59 8.27
N ASP A 134 -17.73 -29.47 8.96
CA ASP A 134 -19.04 -29.99 8.52
C ASP A 134 -19.10 -30.50 7.06
N GLY A 135 -18.02 -31.14 6.58
CA GLY A 135 -17.93 -31.66 5.21
C GLY A 135 -17.52 -30.64 4.14
N LEU A 136 -17.25 -29.39 4.55
CA LEU A 136 -16.54 -28.39 3.77
C LEU A 136 -15.03 -28.54 4.00
N TYR A 137 -14.28 -28.55 2.91
CA TYR A 137 -12.82 -28.62 2.91
C TYR A 137 -12.25 -27.34 2.31
N ARG A 138 -11.43 -26.62 3.08
CA ARG A 138 -10.76 -25.38 2.65
C ARG A 138 -9.24 -25.57 2.62
N ILE A 139 -8.59 -24.96 1.64
CA ILE A 139 -7.13 -24.88 1.54
C ILE A 139 -6.70 -23.52 1.01
N ALA A 140 -5.52 -23.06 1.40
CA ALA A 140 -4.91 -21.85 0.85
C ALA A 140 -3.66 -22.20 0.03
N LEU A 141 -3.54 -21.58 -1.14
CA LEU A 141 -2.32 -21.56 -1.95
C LEU A 141 -1.65 -20.21 -1.80
N ARG A 142 -0.32 -20.22 -1.84
CA ARG A 142 0.52 -19.02 -1.97
C ARG A 142 1.34 -19.06 -3.24
N LEU A 143 1.45 -17.92 -3.89
CA LEU A 143 2.32 -17.66 -5.02
C LEU A 143 3.24 -16.47 -4.67
N PRO A 144 4.56 -16.69 -4.54
CA PRO A 144 5.51 -15.59 -4.41
C PRO A 144 5.52 -14.71 -5.67
N LEU A 145 5.50 -13.40 -5.50
CA LEU A 145 5.54 -12.41 -6.59
C LEU A 145 6.97 -11.94 -6.91
N LEU A 146 7.94 -12.26 -6.06
CA LEU A 146 9.38 -12.00 -6.29
C LEU A 146 10.07 -13.15 -7.05
N GLY A 147 11.36 -12.99 -7.31
CA GLY A 147 12.20 -13.98 -7.99
C GLY A 147 11.78 -14.18 -9.45
N ASP A 148 11.47 -15.41 -9.83
CA ASP A 148 11.12 -15.76 -11.21
C ASP A 148 9.84 -15.08 -11.71
N PHE A 149 8.90 -14.78 -10.80
CA PHE A 149 7.67 -14.07 -11.15
C PHE A 149 7.96 -12.61 -11.49
N ALA A 150 8.65 -11.89 -10.59
CA ALA A 150 9.15 -10.55 -10.88
C ALA A 150 10.00 -10.52 -12.16
N ASP A 151 10.90 -11.48 -12.37
CA ASP A 151 11.69 -11.56 -13.60
C ASP A 151 10.85 -11.69 -14.87
N ALA A 152 9.69 -12.35 -14.79
CA ALA A 152 8.77 -12.55 -15.91
C ALA A 152 7.94 -11.31 -16.24
N VAL A 153 7.57 -10.50 -15.24
CA VAL A 153 6.58 -9.42 -15.39
C VAL A 153 7.16 -8.01 -15.27
N LEU A 154 8.34 -7.86 -14.68
CA LEU A 154 9.00 -6.56 -14.62
C LEU A 154 9.34 -6.09 -16.05
N PRO A 155 9.04 -4.82 -16.38
CA PRO A 155 9.25 -4.31 -17.73
C PRO A 155 10.72 -4.45 -18.13
N GLU A 156 10.95 -4.99 -19.33
CA GLU A 156 12.27 -4.96 -19.95
C GLU A 156 12.56 -3.54 -20.38
N VAL A 157 13.18 -2.78 -19.48
CA VAL A 157 13.76 -1.52 -19.86
C VAL A 157 14.98 -1.87 -20.69
N ALA A 158 14.82 -1.81 -22.02
CA ALA A 158 15.95 -1.63 -22.91
C ALA A 158 16.74 -0.49 -22.28
N ARG A 159 17.96 -0.77 -21.80
CA ARG A 159 18.86 0.27 -21.30
C ARG A 159 19.07 1.21 -22.48
N LEU A 160 18.19 2.19 -22.64
CA LEU A 160 18.51 3.41 -23.32
C LEU A 160 19.82 3.85 -22.66
N ALA A 161 20.80 4.18 -23.50
CA ALA A 161 22.12 4.57 -23.06
C ALA A 161 22.00 5.47 -21.79
N PRO A 162 22.92 5.35 -20.83
CA PRO A 162 22.85 6.06 -19.54
C PRO A 162 22.52 7.57 -19.64
N ASP A 163 22.70 8.14 -20.83
CA ASP A 163 22.42 9.52 -21.22
C ASP A 163 20.92 9.86 -21.44
N ALA A 164 20.01 8.88 -21.48
CA ALA A 164 18.57 9.14 -21.65
C ALA A 164 17.85 9.50 -20.34
N TYR A 165 18.51 9.25 -19.21
CA TYR A 165 18.09 9.73 -17.90
C TYR A 165 19.05 10.86 -17.53
N ASP A 166 18.63 12.10 -17.79
CA ASP A 166 19.35 13.29 -17.36
C ASP A 166 19.22 13.43 -15.83
N ILE A 167 20.03 12.64 -15.12
CA ILE A 167 20.11 12.56 -13.65
C ILE A 167 21.18 13.55 -13.13
N ALA A 168 21.81 14.33 -14.01
CA ALA A 168 22.73 15.37 -13.56
C ALA A 168 21.95 16.43 -12.77
N PRO A 169 22.34 16.73 -11.51
CA PRO A 169 21.90 17.96 -10.86
C PRO A 169 22.21 19.13 -11.80
N PRO A 170 21.31 20.13 -11.93
CA PRO A 170 21.61 21.30 -12.74
C PRO A 170 22.95 21.87 -12.30
N GLU A 171 23.89 22.01 -13.24
CA GLU A 171 25.21 22.56 -12.95
C GLU A 171 25.01 23.91 -12.24
N PRO A 172 25.66 24.14 -11.07
CA PRO A 172 25.58 25.44 -10.45
C PRO A 172 26.13 26.45 -11.45
N MET A 173 25.29 27.41 -11.86
CA MET A 173 25.74 28.55 -12.65
C MET A 173 26.93 29.16 -11.92
N ALA A 174 28.12 28.99 -12.51
CA ALA A 174 29.36 29.55 -12.01
C ALA A 174 29.24 31.07 -12.15
N ASP A 175 28.72 31.72 -11.11
CA ASP A 175 28.69 33.15 -11.03
C ASP A 175 30.12 33.65 -10.78
N SER A 176 30.68 34.20 -11.85
CA SER A 176 31.97 34.84 -11.90
C SER A 176 31.92 36.13 -11.09
N LEU A 177 32.33 36.11 -9.83
CA LEU A 177 32.87 37.30 -9.18
C LEU A 177 34.17 36.98 -8.44
N ALA A 178 35.20 37.67 -8.92
CA ALA A 178 36.58 37.56 -8.54
C ALA A 178 36.82 37.91 -7.06
N SER A 179 37.63 37.04 -6.43
CA SER A 179 38.64 37.33 -5.41
C SER A 179 38.62 38.72 -4.77
N SER A 180 38.21 38.76 -3.50
CA SER A 180 38.70 39.73 -2.53
C SER A 180 39.22 38.95 -1.32
N GLU A 181 40.52 39.05 -1.08
CA GLU A 181 41.20 38.47 0.08
C GLU A 181 40.62 39.09 1.35
N VAL A 182 39.90 38.28 2.13
CA VAL A 182 39.56 38.60 3.52
C VAL A 182 40.29 37.58 4.38
N VAL A 183 41.19 38.09 5.22
CA VAL A 183 41.84 37.31 6.27
C VAL A 183 40.75 36.94 7.28
N VAL A 184 40.37 35.66 7.32
CA VAL A 184 39.44 35.11 8.31
C VAL A 184 40.27 34.31 9.30
N GLU A 185 40.23 34.69 10.57
CA GLU A 185 40.76 33.91 11.68
C GLU A 185 40.08 32.53 11.67
N GLU A 186 40.85 31.46 11.54
CA GLU A 186 40.35 30.08 11.50
C GLU A 186 39.76 29.70 12.88
N GLU A 187 38.47 29.97 13.07
CA GLU A 187 37.66 29.10 13.91
C GLU A 187 37.61 27.74 13.21
N ALA A 188 38.17 26.71 13.85
CA ALA A 188 38.14 25.35 13.35
C ALA A 188 36.69 24.90 13.14
N VAL A 189 36.20 24.99 11.90
CA VAL A 189 34.93 24.39 11.51
C VAL A 189 35.13 22.88 11.60
N VAL A 190 34.60 22.26 12.66
CA VAL A 190 34.58 20.81 12.79
C VAL A 190 33.71 20.27 11.66
N PHE A 191 34.35 19.78 10.60
CA PHE A 191 33.68 19.08 9.51
C PHE A 191 33.16 17.74 10.03
N ILE A 192 31.90 17.70 10.43
CA ILE A 192 31.18 16.45 10.65
C ILE A 192 30.74 15.99 9.25
N PRO A 193 31.31 14.90 8.70
CA PRO A 193 30.83 14.38 7.43
C PRO A 193 29.34 14.08 7.57
N ARG A 194 28.54 14.50 6.59
CA ARG A 194 27.11 14.14 6.56
C ARG A 194 27.03 12.62 6.62
N VAL A 195 26.25 12.10 7.57
CA VAL A 195 25.97 10.66 7.63
C VAL A 195 25.23 10.31 6.34
N PRO A 196 25.77 9.42 5.48
CA PRO A 196 25.10 9.05 4.23
C PRO A 196 23.71 8.49 4.50
N TYR A 197 22.79 8.70 3.56
CA TYR A 197 21.48 8.10 3.64
C TYR A 197 21.55 6.62 3.25
N THR A 198 20.73 5.80 3.91
CA THR A 198 20.71 4.33 3.72
C THR A 198 19.54 3.87 2.85
N GLY A 199 18.71 4.79 2.36
CA GLY A 199 17.48 4.50 1.65
C GLY A 199 16.57 5.72 1.60
N ILE A 200 15.38 5.56 1.02
CA ILE A 200 14.31 6.56 1.08
C ILE A 200 13.04 5.98 1.66
N LEU A 201 12.34 6.80 2.43
CA LEU A 201 10.98 6.54 2.89
C LEU A 201 10.07 7.61 2.29
N VAL A 202 9.09 7.18 1.50
CA VAL A 202 8.08 8.06 0.92
C VAL A 202 6.80 7.90 1.70
N ASP A 203 6.40 8.97 2.41
CA ASP A 203 5.10 9.04 3.07
C ASP A 203 4.03 9.37 2.02
N ALA A 204 3.23 8.37 1.68
CA ALA A 204 2.09 8.47 0.77
C ALA A 204 0.76 8.30 1.51
N ARG A 205 0.76 8.43 2.84
CA ARG A 205 -0.47 8.42 3.65
C ARG A 205 -1.36 9.59 3.29
N GLY A 206 -2.68 9.36 3.32
CA GLY A 206 -3.69 10.32 2.87
C GLY A 206 -3.89 10.33 1.35
N LEU A 207 -3.06 9.62 0.58
CA LEU A 207 -3.23 9.44 -0.85
C LEU A 207 -3.88 8.08 -1.16
N ASN A 208 -4.53 7.98 -2.32
CA ASN A 208 -5.09 6.73 -2.82
C ASN A 208 -4.06 5.90 -3.62
N LEU A 209 -2.84 5.78 -3.10
CA LEU A 209 -1.78 5.04 -3.79
C LEU A 209 -2.10 3.54 -3.74
N GLN A 210 -2.20 2.92 -4.91
CA GLN A 210 -2.40 1.47 -5.02
C GLN A 210 -1.05 0.77 -5.15
N PRO A 211 -0.76 -0.26 -4.34
CA PRO A 211 0.47 -1.01 -4.48
C PRO A 211 0.55 -1.73 -5.84
N SER A 212 1.76 -1.85 -6.37
CA SER A 212 2.05 -2.56 -7.62
C SER A 212 3.45 -3.18 -7.56
N MET A 213 3.79 -4.04 -8.52
CA MET A 213 5.10 -4.70 -8.54
C MET A 213 6.26 -3.80 -8.99
N SER A 214 5.96 -2.81 -9.82
CA SER A 214 6.90 -1.90 -10.48
C SER A 214 6.41 -0.43 -10.40
N PRO A 215 6.15 0.09 -9.19
CA PRO A 215 5.80 1.50 -9.01
C PRO A 215 6.98 2.40 -9.39
N ARG A 216 6.66 3.67 -9.69
CA ARG A 216 7.65 4.72 -9.92
C ARG A 216 7.50 5.86 -8.93
N ILE A 217 8.59 6.61 -8.78
CA ILE A 217 8.60 7.94 -8.17
C ILE A 217 8.83 8.94 -9.29
N LEU A 218 7.93 9.90 -9.41
CA LEU A 218 7.96 10.95 -10.41
C LEU A 218 8.14 12.31 -9.75
N SER A 219 8.71 13.25 -10.49
CA SER A 219 8.63 14.68 -10.15
C SER A 219 7.27 15.26 -10.58
N GLU A 220 6.96 16.50 -10.18
CA GLU A 220 5.72 17.17 -10.57
C GLU A 220 5.61 17.38 -12.09
N GLU A 221 6.75 17.61 -12.74
CA GLU A 221 6.90 17.69 -14.20
C GLU A 221 6.80 16.33 -14.91
N GLY A 222 6.71 15.23 -14.16
CA GLY A 222 6.61 13.86 -14.70
C GLY A 222 7.96 13.21 -15.03
N ARG A 223 9.08 13.80 -14.60
CA ARG A 223 10.40 13.16 -14.71
C ARG A 223 10.43 11.90 -13.84
N VAL A 224 10.96 10.80 -14.37
CA VAL A 224 11.17 9.57 -13.57
C VAL A 224 12.38 9.78 -12.67
N ILE A 225 12.14 9.84 -11.36
CA ILE A 225 13.19 9.93 -10.33
C ILE A 225 13.67 8.53 -9.95
N TYR A 226 12.75 7.57 -9.90
CA TYR A 226 13.05 6.20 -9.50
C TYR A 226 12.03 5.21 -10.10
N GLY A 227 12.49 4.02 -10.49
CA GLY A 227 11.62 2.91 -10.91
C GLY A 227 12.43 1.74 -11.49
N ALA A 228 11.76 0.76 -12.11
CA ALA A 228 12.41 -0.42 -12.67
C ALA A 228 13.56 -0.13 -13.66
N ALA A 229 13.52 1.03 -14.33
CA ALA A 229 14.56 1.49 -15.25
C ALA A 229 15.88 1.91 -14.58
N THR A 230 15.81 2.37 -13.33
CA THR A 230 16.93 3.03 -12.65
C THR A 230 17.65 2.10 -11.67
N VAL A 231 17.14 0.88 -11.49
CA VAL A 231 17.63 -0.07 -10.47
C VAL A 231 18.39 -1.25 -11.06
N ASP A 232 19.14 -1.94 -10.21
CA ASP A 232 19.71 -3.22 -10.57
C ASP A 232 18.62 -4.30 -10.62
N ARG A 233 18.59 -5.07 -11.72
CA ARG A 233 17.53 -6.07 -11.95
C ARG A 233 17.63 -7.25 -10.99
N ASP A 234 18.81 -7.62 -10.50
CA ASP A 234 18.94 -8.70 -9.52
C ASP A 234 18.36 -8.28 -8.17
N TYR A 235 18.61 -7.04 -7.74
CA TYR A 235 17.97 -6.47 -6.55
C TYR A 235 16.45 -6.36 -6.73
N ALA A 236 15.98 -5.88 -7.90
CA ALA A 236 14.57 -5.80 -8.22
C ALA A 236 13.85 -7.16 -8.14
N LYS A 237 14.48 -8.23 -8.63
CA LYS A 237 13.92 -9.58 -8.54
C LYS A 237 13.91 -10.10 -7.10
N GLN A 238 14.99 -9.87 -6.36
CA GLN A 238 15.16 -10.46 -5.04
C GLN A 238 14.35 -9.75 -3.96
N TYR A 239 14.27 -8.42 -4.05
CA TYR A 239 13.67 -7.59 -3.02
C TYR A 239 12.41 -6.88 -3.51
N GLY A 240 12.19 -6.72 -4.81
CA GLY A 240 11.12 -5.88 -5.35
C GLY A 240 11.53 -4.41 -5.42
N ILE A 241 10.96 -3.66 -6.37
CA ILE A 241 11.33 -2.26 -6.65
C ILE A 241 11.12 -1.36 -5.43
N ILE A 242 10.03 -1.56 -4.69
CA ILE A 242 9.68 -0.80 -3.48
C ILE A 242 9.12 -1.74 -2.42
N GLY A 243 9.31 -1.41 -1.14
CA GLY A 243 8.63 -2.05 -0.01
C GLY A 243 7.39 -1.26 0.41
N TYR A 244 6.35 -1.95 0.85
CA TYR A 244 5.12 -1.31 1.33
C TYR A 244 4.92 -1.55 2.83
N ASP A 245 4.66 -0.48 3.55
CA ASP A 245 4.41 -0.48 4.99
C ASP A 245 3.20 0.40 5.34
N LYS A 246 2.58 0.20 6.51
CA LYS A 246 1.51 1.05 7.06
C LYS A 246 1.98 1.93 8.22
N ASP A 247 3.13 1.62 8.80
CA ASP A 247 3.68 2.27 9.98
C ASP A 247 5.06 2.85 9.67
N ILE A 248 5.19 4.16 9.88
CA ILE A 248 6.43 4.87 9.58
C ILE A 248 7.57 4.45 10.52
N GLU A 249 7.32 4.23 11.81
CA GLU A 249 8.37 3.89 12.78
C GLU A 249 8.95 2.51 12.51
N ARG A 250 8.08 1.55 12.16
CA ARG A 250 8.49 0.22 11.74
C ARG A 250 9.25 0.26 10.41
N ALA A 251 8.73 1.01 9.43
CA ALA A 251 9.36 1.15 8.13
C ALA A 251 10.78 1.72 8.24
N LEU A 252 10.97 2.75 9.06
CA LEU A 252 12.26 3.38 9.31
C LEU A 252 13.31 2.35 9.75
N LYS A 253 12.94 1.36 10.57
CA LYS A 253 13.87 0.34 11.11
C LYS A 253 13.93 -0.95 10.29
N SER A 254 13.28 -0.97 9.12
CA SER A 254 13.21 -2.17 8.29
C SER A 254 14.58 -2.55 7.72
N ASP A 255 14.81 -3.86 7.52
CA ASP A 255 16.02 -4.37 6.88
C ASP A 255 16.27 -3.75 5.49
N ARG A 256 15.19 -3.46 4.75
CA ARG A 256 15.26 -2.78 3.44
C ARG A 256 15.96 -1.43 3.55
N LEU A 257 15.66 -0.64 4.58
CA LEU A 257 16.24 0.70 4.79
C LEU A 257 17.52 0.68 5.63
N GLY A 258 18.06 -0.49 6.01
CA GLY A 258 19.31 -0.62 6.75
C GLY A 258 19.18 -1.04 8.22
N GLY A 259 17.99 -1.45 8.66
CA GLY A 259 17.75 -2.00 10.00
C GLY A 259 17.80 -0.95 11.12
N GLU A 260 18.26 -1.33 12.31
CA GLU A 260 18.33 -0.47 13.50
C GLU A 260 19.26 0.76 13.37
N LYS A 261 20.16 0.75 12.38
CA LYS A 261 21.10 1.86 12.11
C LYS A 261 20.75 2.60 10.82
N SER A 262 19.55 2.41 10.32
CA SER A 262 19.08 3.11 9.13
C SER A 262 19.12 4.61 9.35
N ASN A 263 19.45 5.32 8.28
CA ASN A 263 19.30 6.76 8.14
C ASN A 263 18.60 7.00 6.80
N PRO A 264 17.30 6.69 6.68
CA PRO A 264 16.59 6.88 5.42
C PRO A 264 16.25 8.36 5.23
N PHE A 265 16.29 8.81 3.98
CA PHE A 265 15.82 10.13 3.61
C PHE A 265 14.29 10.12 3.49
N VAL A 266 13.61 10.87 4.36
CA VAL A 266 12.14 10.90 4.42
C VAL A 266 11.59 12.05 3.58
N VAL A 267 10.67 11.73 2.67
CA VAL A 267 9.95 12.69 1.82
C VAL A 267 8.46 12.39 1.81
N LYS A 268 7.63 13.39 1.48
CA LYS A 268 6.17 13.24 1.37
C LYS A 268 5.76 13.28 -0.10
N ALA A 269 4.91 12.34 -0.51
CA ALA A 269 4.29 12.40 -1.83
C ALA A 269 3.20 13.49 -1.86
N THR A 270 3.15 14.25 -2.95
CA THR A 270 2.16 15.32 -3.15
C THR A 270 0.87 14.78 -3.77
N ARG A 271 0.99 13.78 -4.66
CA ARG A 271 -0.14 13.11 -5.33
C ARG A 271 0.27 11.73 -5.87
N THR A 272 -0.69 11.02 -6.44
CA THR A 272 -0.45 9.78 -7.20
C THR A 272 -0.51 10.05 -8.71
N SER A 273 -0.01 9.10 -9.50
CA SER A 273 -0.10 9.12 -10.96
C SER A 273 -0.35 7.73 -11.56
N GLY A 274 -0.76 7.72 -12.83
CA GLY A 274 -1.16 6.57 -13.61
C GLY A 274 -2.61 6.12 -13.39
N LEU A 275 -3.14 5.35 -14.34
CA LEU A 275 -4.53 4.86 -14.35
C LEU A 275 -4.93 4.17 -13.03
N TYR A 276 -4.02 3.37 -12.48
CA TYR A 276 -4.23 2.63 -11.25
C TYR A 276 -3.67 3.33 -10.01
N SER A 277 -3.21 4.58 -10.11
CA SER A 277 -2.63 5.34 -8.97
C SER A 277 -1.44 4.63 -8.31
N GLY A 278 -0.63 3.90 -9.08
CA GLY A 278 0.52 3.14 -8.59
C GLY A 278 1.82 3.94 -8.41
N ASP A 279 1.91 5.13 -9.02
CA ASP A 279 3.10 5.97 -8.96
C ASP A 279 2.96 7.09 -7.92
N ALA A 280 4.03 7.35 -7.16
CA ALA A 280 4.10 8.48 -6.24
C ALA A 280 4.73 9.69 -6.94
N VAL A 281 4.17 10.89 -6.69
CA VAL A 281 4.70 12.14 -7.22
C VAL A 281 5.28 12.96 -6.06
N LEU A 282 6.50 13.47 -6.23
CA LEU A 282 7.18 14.37 -5.28
C LEU A 282 7.22 15.79 -5.84
N SER A 283 7.32 16.78 -4.94
CA SER A 283 7.67 18.14 -5.34
C SER A 283 9.02 18.17 -6.06
N GLU A 284 9.23 19.14 -6.97
CA GLU A 284 10.53 19.27 -7.67
C GLU A 284 11.72 19.41 -6.70
N PHE A 285 11.50 20.10 -5.58
CA PHE A 285 12.51 20.26 -4.54
C PHE A 285 12.87 18.92 -3.88
N ASP A 286 11.88 18.11 -3.49
CA ASP A 286 12.15 16.81 -2.86
C ASP A 286 12.69 15.79 -3.87
N ALA A 287 12.21 15.80 -5.10
CA ALA A 287 12.74 14.99 -6.20
C ALA A 287 14.25 15.22 -6.40
N THR A 288 14.67 16.49 -6.43
CA THR A 288 16.09 16.86 -6.53
C THR A 288 16.87 16.38 -5.31
N ARG A 289 16.32 16.56 -4.10
CA ARG A 289 16.99 16.12 -2.86
C ARG A 289 17.14 14.61 -2.76
N VAL A 290 16.19 13.84 -3.29
CA VAL A 290 16.31 12.36 -3.37
C VAL A 290 17.52 11.97 -4.21
N LEU A 291 17.71 12.57 -5.39
CA LEU A 291 18.87 12.29 -6.24
C LEU A 291 20.19 12.72 -5.59
N MET A 292 20.21 13.87 -4.91
CA MET A 292 21.37 14.32 -4.14
C MET A 292 21.67 13.42 -2.94
N ALA A 293 20.64 12.87 -2.29
CA ALA A 293 20.82 11.93 -1.19
C ALA A 293 21.43 10.61 -1.68
N ASP A 294 21.04 10.16 -2.88
CA ASP A 294 21.53 8.93 -3.50
C ASP A 294 22.96 9.04 -4.02
N SER A 295 23.43 10.24 -4.43
CA SER A 295 24.77 10.40 -5.00
C SER A 295 25.91 9.96 -4.06
N ASP A 296 25.68 10.02 -2.74
CA ASP A 296 26.64 9.59 -1.73
C ASP A 296 26.41 8.14 -1.25
N GLY A 297 25.21 7.58 -1.48
CA GLY A 297 24.74 6.33 -0.87
C GLY A 297 24.45 5.17 -1.83
N ASP A 298 24.22 5.45 -3.12
CA ASP A 298 23.85 4.49 -4.18
C ASP A 298 22.73 3.50 -3.79
N PHE A 299 21.84 3.94 -2.90
CA PHE A 299 20.83 3.10 -2.28
C PHE A 299 19.62 2.87 -3.20
N LEU A 300 19.38 3.76 -4.17
CA LEU A 300 18.30 3.61 -5.16
C LEU A 300 18.57 2.39 -6.04
N ARG A 301 19.81 2.21 -6.52
CA ARG A 301 20.15 1.04 -7.36
C ARG A 301 19.87 -0.30 -6.67
N GLU A 302 19.99 -0.34 -5.33
CA GLU A 302 19.76 -1.50 -4.48
C GLU A 302 18.29 -1.65 -3.99
N CYS A 303 17.36 -0.87 -4.54
CA CYS A 303 15.94 -0.89 -4.18
C CYS A 303 15.63 -0.58 -2.71
N ARG A 304 16.43 0.27 -2.05
CA ARG A 304 16.22 0.69 -0.65
C ARG A 304 15.18 1.79 -0.55
N VAL A 305 13.96 1.47 -0.97
CA VAL A 305 12.84 2.41 -1.06
C VAL A 305 11.61 1.80 -0.40
N THR A 306 10.97 2.53 0.51
CA THR A 306 9.73 2.10 1.15
C THR A 306 8.64 3.16 1.01
N PHE A 307 7.45 2.75 0.60
CA PHE A 307 6.24 3.56 0.65
C PHE A 307 5.46 3.25 1.92
N VAL A 308 5.07 4.31 2.64
CA VAL A 308 4.17 4.21 3.79
C VAL A 308 2.77 4.62 3.35
N LEU A 309 1.81 3.72 3.53
CA LEU A 309 0.42 3.88 3.12
C LEU A 309 -0.52 3.92 4.31
N GLY A 310 -1.66 4.57 4.15
CA GLY A 310 -2.65 4.66 5.23
C GLY A 310 -3.43 5.97 5.21
N PRO A 311 -4.30 6.20 6.20
CA PRO A 311 -5.05 7.44 6.33
C PRO A 311 -4.10 8.62 6.56
N GLU A 312 -4.54 9.82 6.17
CA GLU A 312 -3.77 11.04 6.41
C GLU A 312 -3.43 11.17 7.90
N PRO A 313 -2.17 11.45 8.26
CA PRO A 313 -1.80 11.63 9.66
C PRO A 313 -2.54 12.85 10.22
N VAL A 314 -3.14 12.69 11.40
CA VAL A 314 -3.79 13.81 12.08
C VAL A 314 -2.70 14.81 12.48
N SER A 315 -2.68 15.97 11.83
CA SER A 315 -1.75 17.04 12.19
C SER A 315 -2.34 17.88 13.33
N PHE A 316 -1.49 18.40 14.21
CA PHE A 316 -1.94 19.30 15.28
C PHE A 316 -2.70 20.51 14.73
N GLU A 317 -2.33 20.99 13.54
CA GLU A 317 -2.96 22.14 12.88
C GLU A 317 -4.42 21.86 12.47
N SER A 318 -4.71 20.64 12.01
CA SER A 318 -6.06 20.17 11.65
C SER A 318 -7.02 20.08 12.85
N MET A 319 -6.50 19.85 14.06
CA MET A 319 -7.30 19.76 15.29
C MET A 319 -7.86 21.12 15.74
N PHE A 320 -7.19 22.22 15.40
CA PHE A 320 -7.62 23.57 15.80
C PHE A 320 -8.54 24.24 14.78
N THR A 321 -8.43 23.91 13.50
CA THR A 321 -9.28 24.49 12.45
C THR A 321 -10.76 24.07 12.54
N ASP A 322 -11.05 22.89 13.08
CA ASP A 322 -12.43 22.41 13.24
C ASP A 322 -13.15 23.09 14.44
N SER A 323 -12.36 23.53 15.43
CA SER A 323 -12.88 24.22 16.62
C SER A 323 -13.26 25.69 16.37
N THR A 324 -12.79 26.33 15.30
CA THR A 324 -13.11 27.73 14.98
C THR A 324 -14.31 27.88 14.03
N ASN A 325 -14.81 26.80 13.42
CA ASN A 325 -15.89 26.86 12.43
C ASN A 325 -17.27 26.43 12.96
N THR A 326 -17.41 26.14 14.26
CA THR A 326 -18.67 25.63 14.83
C THR A 326 -19.39 26.61 15.78
N ASP A 327 -18.96 27.87 15.91
CA ASP A 327 -19.69 28.85 16.74
C ASP A 327 -19.63 30.27 16.14
N THR A 328 -20.37 30.50 15.05
CA THR A 328 -20.73 31.88 14.65
C THR A 328 -22.13 31.96 14.03
N THR A 329 -23.04 31.09 14.44
CA THR A 329 -24.45 31.15 14.02
C THR A 329 -25.37 30.97 15.22
N LEU A 330 -25.22 31.78 16.27
CA LEU A 330 -26.23 31.87 17.35
C LEU A 330 -26.09 33.17 18.18
N ILE A 331 -25.82 34.34 17.57
CA ILE A 331 -26.10 35.64 18.22
C ILE A 331 -26.58 36.65 17.17
N SER A 332 -27.84 36.56 16.75
CA SER A 332 -28.57 37.69 16.16
C SER A 332 -30.07 37.43 16.16
N GLU A 333 -30.70 37.58 17.32
CA GLU A 333 -32.13 37.83 17.53
C GLU A 333 -32.20 38.14 19.04
N GLY A 334 -32.35 39.38 19.50
CA GLY A 334 -33.41 40.31 19.15
C GLY A 334 -34.38 40.40 20.33
N GLU A 335 -33.90 40.76 21.53
CA GLU A 335 -34.78 41.12 22.65
C GLU A 335 -34.29 42.43 23.28
N GLU A 336 -35.19 43.42 23.25
CA GLU A 336 -35.01 44.78 23.74
C GLU A 336 -34.81 44.80 25.26
N PHE A 337 -33.71 45.41 25.69
CA PHE A 337 -33.45 45.74 27.09
C PHE A 337 -34.26 47.00 27.47
N GLU A 338 -35.39 46.83 28.15
CA GLU A 338 -36.03 47.91 28.90
C GLU A 338 -35.29 48.14 30.23
N LEU A 339 -34.67 49.32 30.34
CA LEU A 339 -34.13 49.85 31.58
C LEU A 339 -35.27 50.45 32.42
N GLN A 340 -35.66 49.76 33.49
CA GLN A 340 -36.34 50.38 34.62
C GLN A 340 -35.59 50.02 35.91
N GLY A 341 -34.94 51.04 36.48
CA GLY A 341 -34.44 50.96 37.85
C GLY A 341 -35.59 51.00 38.84
N GLU A 342 -35.37 50.44 40.02
CA GLU A 342 -35.64 51.11 41.31
C GLU A 342 -35.21 50.17 42.46
N THR A 343 -34.23 50.65 43.23
CA THR A 343 -33.99 50.52 44.68
C THR A 343 -33.84 49.17 45.40
N ALA A 344 -32.76 49.16 46.20
CA ALA A 344 -32.47 48.22 47.28
C ALA A 344 -33.37 48.46 48.51
N PRO A 345 -33.72 47.42 49.29
CA PRO A 345 -34.31 47.60 50.60
C PRO A 345 -33.24 47.51 51.70
N GLY A 346 -32.99 48.65 52.35
CA GLY A 346 -32.23 48.75 53.59
C GLY A 346 -32.98 49.63 54.58
N ASP A 347 -33.49 48.98 55.61
CA ASP A 347 -33.99 49.46 56.91
C ASP A 347 -34.92 50.69 57.07
N GLN A 348 -35.99 50.37 57.81
CA GLN A 348 -36.96 51.13 58.62
C GLN A 348 -36.33 52.24 59.53
N PRO A 349 -37.07 52.82 60.51
CA PRO A 349 -38.37 53.50 60.51
C PRO A 349 -38.30 54.89 61.22
N GLN A 350 -39.34 55.71 61.02
CA GLN A 350 -40.08 56.57 61.99
C GLN A 350 -40.60 57.84 61.33
#